data_AF-A0A409XAP0-F1
#
_entry.id   AF-A0A409XAP0-F1
#
_cell.length_a   1.000
_cell.length_b   1.000
_cell.length_c   1.000
_cell.angle_alpha   90.00
_cell.angle_beta   90.00
_cell.angle_gamma   90.00
#
_symmetry.space_group_name_H-M   'P 1'
#
loop_
_entity.id
_entity.type
_entity.pdbx_description
1 polymer ?
#
loop_
_entity_poly.entity_id
_entity_poly.type
_entity_poly.pdbx_seq_one_letter_code
_entity_poly.pdbx_strand_id
1 'polypeptide(L)'
;MVNLTILAGGFSTFIATYIFNSDTSTLTLSKQTETGPSPSWIAAHPTNASVLYAVNEIVPSGQLQSFLIDPDGGLQLVDTVSSGGSGPTFTNTLSTGEVTAMNFGSPNCSLIPTDPTDPARFIRDSPVVTFPVHGGPSNPHMSLEYNGEVFVPDL
;
A
#
# COMPACT_ATOMS: atom_id res chain seq x y z
N MET A 1 -28.89 -10.65 -3.50
CA MET A 1 -28.11 -10.28 -2.32
C MET A 1 -26.63 -10.50 -2.58
N VAL A 2 -25.87 -9.42 -2.78
CA VAL A 2 -24.41 -9.46 -2.74
C VAL A 2 -24.00 -8.56 -1.59
N ASN A 3 -23.42 -9.16 -0.55
CA ASN A 3 -22.70 -8.42 0.47
C ASN A 3 -21.28 -8.21 -0.06
N LEU A 4 -20.90 -6.97 -0.34
CA LEU A 4 -19.55 -6.62 -0.78
C LEU A 4 -18.73 -6.21 0.43
N THR A 5 -17.59 -6.86 0.63
CA THR A 5 -16.60 -6.44 1.62
C THR A 5 -15.77 -5.28 1.06
N ILE A 6 -15.66 -4.20 1.83
CA ILE A 6 -14.85 -3.03 1.48
C ILE A 6 -13.80 -2.84 2.58
N LEU A 7 -12.53 -2.86 2.19
CA LEU A 7 -11.42 -2.48 3.07
C LEU A 7 -11.08 -1.01 2.82
N ALA A 8 -10.89 -0.23 3.88
CA ALA A 8 -10.59 1.19 3.78
C ALA A 8 -9.45 1.58 4.73
N GLY A 9 -8.39 2.12 4.14
CA GLY A 9 -7.32 2.84 4.84
C GLY A 9 -7.71 4.29 5.18
N GLY A 10 -6.78 5.02 5.79
CA GLY A 10 -6.96 6.43 6.11
C GLY A 10 -5.90 6.96 7.09
N PHE A 11 -6.11 8.17 7.62
CA PHE A 11 -5.26 8.81 8.62
C PHE A 11 -5.64 8.36 10.05
N SER A 12 -5.72 7.05 10.28
CA SER A 12 -6.09 6.39 11.54
C SER A 12 -4.94 5.49 12.02
N THR A 13 -5.19 4.61 13.00
CA THR A 13 -4.28 3.51 13.37
C THR A 13 -4.84 2.14 12.98
N PHE A 14 -5.82 2.10 12.08
CA PHE A 14 -6.49 0.86 11.68
C PHE A 14 -6.93 0.91 10.23
N ILE A 15 -7.06 -0.27 9.62
CA ILE A 15 -7.83 -0.45 8.38
C ILE A 15 -9.23 -0.91 8.76
N ALA A 16 -10.25 -0.24 8.22
CA ALA A 16 -11.65 -0.57 8.46
C ALA A 16 -12.16 -1.59 7.45
N THR A 17 -13.00 -2.51 7.91
CA THR A 17 -13.73 -3.45 7.06
C THR A 17 -15.21 -3.11 7.14
N TYR A 18 -15.82 -2.82 6.00
CA TYR A 18 -17.23 -2.56 5.87
C TYR A 18 -17.92 -3.67 5.07
N ILE A 19 -19.19 -3.91 5.39
CA ILE A 19 -20.09 -4.72 4.57
C ILE A 19 -21.10 -3.78 3.91
N PHE A 20 -21.06 -3.73 2.58
CA PHE A 20 -22.07 -3.05 1.76
C PHE A 20 -23.15 -4.04 1.34
N ASN A 21 -24.38 -3.76 1.75
CA ASN A 21 -25.56 -4.52 1.32
C ASN A 21 -26.20 -3.80 0.12
N SER A 22 -26.12 -4.42 -1.06
CA SER A 22 -26.67 -3.86 -2.30
C SER A 22 -28.19 -3.74 -2.31
N ASP A 23 -28.88 -4.61 -1.58
CA ASP A 23 -30.35 -4.69 -1.59
C ASP A 23 -30.95 -3.54 -0.76
N THR A 24 -30.27 -3.14 0.32
CA THR A 24 -30.69 -2.03 1.21
C THR A 24 -29.91 -0.74 0.99
N SER A 25 -28.86 -0.74 0.17
CA SER A 25 -27.93 0.37 -0.01
C SER A 25 -27.33 0.87 1.31
N THR A 26 -27.02 -0.05 2.22
CA THR A 26 -26.46 0.28 3.54
C THR A 26 -25.02 -0.20 3.66
N LEU A 27 -24.20 0.62 4.33
CA LEU A 27 -22.82 0.28 4.68
C LEU A 27 -22.72 0.10 6.20
N THR A 28 -22.16 -1.01 6.66
CA THR A 28 -21.96 -1.29 8.08
C THR A 28 -20.50 -1.50 8.38
N LEU A 29 -19.96 -0.80 9.38
CA LEU A 29 -18.62 -1.07 9.91
C LEU A 29 -18.64 -2.44 10.59
N SER A 30 -17.90 -3.39 10.04
CA SER A 30 -17.85 -4.76 10.54
C SER A 30 -16.66 -4.99 11.45
N LYS A 31 -15.48 -4.46 11.09
CA LYS A 31 -14.22 -4.65 11.83
C LYS A 31 -13.31 -3.43 11.70
N GLN A 32 -12.39 -3.33 12.65
CA GLN A 32 -11.22 -2.47 12.58
C GLN A 32 -10.01 -3.34 12.93
N THR A 33 -9.05 -3.46 12.01
CA THR A 33 -7.78 -4.12 12.31
C THR A 33 -6.75 -3.04 12.57
N GLU A 34 -6.14 -3.06 13.76
CA GLU A 34 -5.04 -2.16 14.11
C GLU A 34 -3.80 -2.39 13.22
N THR A 35 -3.15 -1.30 12.83
CA THR A 35 -2.00 -1.25 11.93
C THR A 35 -0.95 -0.26 12.46
N GLY A 36 0.06 0.06 11.64
CA GLY A 36 0.82 1.29 11.83
C GLY A 36 -0.07 2.54 11.63
N PRO A 37 0.38 3.73 12.07
CA PRO A 37 -0.36 4.97 11.87
C PRO A 37 -0.50 5.33 10.39
N SER A 38 -1.57 6.03 10.04
CA SER A 38 -1.85 6.58 8.71
C SER A 38 -1.72 5.57 7.56
N PRO A 39 -2.40 4.39 7.57
CA PRO A 39 -2.45 3.49 6.43
C PRO A 39 -3.24 4.13 5.27
N SER A 40 -2.71 5.16 4.62
CA SER A 40 -3.48 6.08 3.76
C SER A 40 -3.79 5.51 2.37
N TRP A 41 -3.01 4.52 1.93
CA TRP A 41 -3.24 3.81 0.68
C TRP A 41 -3.08 2.31 0.88
N ILE A 42 -3.96 1.52 0.26
CA ILE A 42 -3.93 0.06 0.29
C ILE A 42 -4.00 -0.52 -1.12
N ALA A 43 -3.33 -1.64 -1.36
CA ALA A 43 -3.36 -2.37 -2.63
C ALA A 43 -3.41 -3.88 -2.39
N ALA A 44 -4.20 -4.59 -3.18
CA ALA A 44 -4.24 -6.05 -3.16
C ALA A 44 -3.12 -6.63 -4.03
N HIS A 45 -2.61 -7.79 -3.65
CA HIS A 45 -1.72 -8.54 -4.52
C HIS A 45 -2.46 -9.00 -5.80
N PRO A 46 -1.86 -8.90 -7.00
CA PRO A 46 -2.57 -9.05 -8.27
C PRO A 46 -3.14 -10.46 -8.51
N THR A 47 -2.53 -11.51 -7.93
CA THR A 47 -2.91 -12.91 -8.14
C THR A 47 -3.16 -13.70 -6.85
N ASN A 48 -2.93 -13.08 -5.69
CA ASN A 48 -3.10 -13.72 -4.38
C ASN A 48 -4.06 -12.87 -3.56
N ALA A 49 -5.35 -13.19 -3.65
CA ALA A 49 -6.41 -12.42 -3.01
C ALA A 49 -6.32 -12.41 -1.46
N SER A 50 -5.44 -13.20 -0.86
CA SER A 50 -5.21 -13.22 0.58
C SER A 50 -4.14 -12.23 1.04
N VAL A 51 -3.49 -11.48 0.15
CA VAL A 51 -2.42 -10.53 0.50
C VAL A 51 -2.83 -9.09 0.18
N LEU A 52 -2.60 -8.21 1.16
CA LEU A 52 -2.80 -6.76 1.06
C LEU A 52 -1.52 -6.04 1.46
N TYR A 53 -1.24 -4.93 0.80
CA TYR A 53 -0.18 -3.98 1.16
C TYR A 53 -0.80 -2.65 1.58
N ALA A 54 -0.15 -1.96 2.51
CA ALA A 54 -0.51 -0.60 2.90
C ALA A 54 0.74 0.24 3.12
N VAL A 55 0.73 1.49 2.66
CA VAL A 55 1.73 2.48 3.09
C VAL A 55 1.25 3.21 4.31
N ASN A 56 2.16 3.44 5.25
CA ASN A 56 1.95 4.38 6.34
C ASN A 56 2.51 5.74 5.93
N GLU A 57 1.61 6.68 5.65
CA GLU A 57 1.94 8.04 5.24
C GLU A 57 2.32 8.88 6.45
N ILE A 58 3.55 8.67 6.90
CA ILE A 58 4.14 9.34 8.04
C ILE A 58 5.49 9.97 7.68
N VAL A 59 5.87 10.96 8.48
CA VAL A 59 7.09 11.74 8.32
C VAL A 59 7.95 11.65 9.60
N PRO A 60 9.29 11.72 9.51
CA PRO A 60 10.09 11.87 8.29
C PRO A 60 10.37 10.54 7.57
N SER A 61 9.96 9.40 8.14
CA SER A 61 10.23 8.07 7.59
C SER A 61 8.94 7.26 7.51
N GLY A 62 8.41 7.11 6.30
CA GLY A 62 7.24 6.29 6.01
C GLY A 62 7.53 4.80 6.06
N GLN A 63 6.47 4.00 6.01
CA GLN A 63 6.57 2.53 6.05
C GLN A 63 5.70 1.90 4.98
N LEU A 64 6.04 0.65 4.64
CA LEU A 64 5.21 -0.26 3.86
C LEU A 64 4.91 -1.48 4.74
N GLN A 65 3.66 -1.86 4.82
CA GLN A 65 3.16 -3.00 5.59
C GLN A 65 2.50 -4.02 4.67
N SER A 66 2.59 -5.30 5.04
CA SER A 66 1.89 -6.40 4.38
C SER A 66 0.95 -7.08 5.37
N PHE A 67 -0.17 -7.57 4.86
CA PHE A 67 -1.20 -8.23 5.65
C PHE A 67 -1.69 -9.50 4.95
N LEU A 68 -2.13 -10.48 5.75
CA LEU A 68 -3.03 -11.53 5.29
C LEU A 68 -4.48 -11.11 5.52
N ILE A 69 -5.34 -11.38 4.56
CA ILE A 69 -6.78 -11.15 4.64
C ILE A 69 -7.47 -12.41 5.16
N ASP A 70 -8.14 -12.29 6.30
CA ASP A 70 -8.92 -13.35 6.91
C ASP A 70 -10.25 -13.58 6.15
N PRO A 71 -10.82 -14.79 6.20
CA PRO A 71 -12.11 -15.09 5.56
C PRO A 71 -13.27 -14.19 6.00
N ASP A 72 -13.17 -13.59 7.20
CA ASP A 72 -14.18 -12.69 7.75
C ASP A 72 -13.91 -11.20 7.47
N GLY A 73 -12.92 -10.90 6.62
CA GLY A 73 -12.52 -9.56 6.23
C GLY A 73 -11.63 -8.85 7.26
N GLY A 74 -11.19 -9.54 8.32
CA GLY A 74 -10.09 -9.09 9.16
C GLY A 74 -8.76 -9.10 8.43
N LEU A 75 -7.78 -8.38 8.98
CA LEU A 75 -6.40 -8.39 8.51
C LEU A 75 -5.46 -8.88 9.62
N GLN A 76 -4.38 -9.54 9.23
CA GLN A 76 -3.26 -9.89 10.10
C GLN A 76 -1.99 -9.24 9.55
N LEU A 77 -1.35 -8.37 10.34
CA LEU A 77 -0.05 -7.78 9.98
C LEU A 77 1.02 -8.89 9.90
N VAL A 78 1.74 -8.95 8.78
CA VAL A 78 2.79 -9.96 8.53
C VAL A 78 4.19 -9.37 8.65
N ASP A 79 4.44 -8.25 7.96
CA ASP A 79 5.73 -7.61 7.91
C ASP A 79 5.60 -6.09 7.78
N THR A 80 6.68 -5.39 8.09
CA THR A 80 6.78 -3.94 7.97
C THR A 80 8.22 -3.59 7.59
N VAL A 81 8.36 -2.71 6.60
CA VAL A 81 9.65 -2.22 6.11
C VAL A 81 9.60 -0.72 5.93
N SER A 82 10.77 -0.06 5.98
CA SER A 82 10.86 1.36 5.63
C SER A 82 10.50 1.57 4.17
N SER A 83 9.76 2.64 3.89
CA SER A 83 9.54 3.14 2.52
C SER A 83 10.78 3.79 1.91
N GLY A 84 11.85 4.00 2.71
CA GLY A 84 13.08 4.65 2.29
C GLY A 84 12.98 6.18 2.14
N GLY A 85 11.81 6.76 2.43
CA GLY A 85 11.54 8.18 2.29
C GLY A 85 10.45 8.68 3.23
N SER A 86 10.01 9.92 3.01
CA SER A 86 9.05 10.64 3.83
C SER A 86 7.68 10.68 3.15
N GLY A 87 6.62 10.37 3.89
CA GLY A 87 5.23 10.49 3.41
C GLY A 87 4.92 9.68 2.15
N PRO A 88 4.98 8.34 2.18
CA PRO A 88 4.54 7.52 1.07
C PRO A 88 3.03 7.64 0.86
N THR A 89 2.60 8.07 -0.31
CA THR A 89 1.19 8.38 -0.63
C THR A 89 0.52 7.29 -1.46
N PHE A 90 1.29 6.35 -2.00
CA PHE A 90 0.78 5.31 -2.88
C PHE A 90 1.60 4.03 -2.81
N THR A 91 0.90 2.90 -2.94
CA THR A 91 1.51 1.59 -3.14
C THR A 91 0.72 0.74 -4.12
N ASN A 92 1.43 -0.09 -4.88
CA ASN A 92 0.89 -1.14 -5.72
C ASN A 92 1.97 -2.20 -5.98
N THR A 93 1.57 -3.39 -6.40
CA THR A 93 2.49 -4.46 -6.83
C THR A 93 2.81 -4.32 -8.31
N LEU A 94 4.08 -4.47 -8.68
CA LEU A 94 4.55 -4.58 -10.05
C LEU A 94 4.56 -6.04 -10.51
N SER A 95 4.51 -6.27 -11.82
CA SER A 95 4.56 -7.61 -12.42
C SER A 95 5.84 -8.38 -12.11
N THR A 96 6.89 -7.68 -11.68
CA THR A 96 8.18 -8.21 -11.25
C THR A 96 8.18 -8.76 -9.82
N GLY A 97 7.14 -8.46 -9.02
CA GLY A 97 6.98 -8.91 -7.63
C GLY A 97 7.38 -7.87 -6.57
N GLU A 98 7.96 -6.75 -6.98
CA GLU A 98 8.19 -5.59 -6.13
C GLU A 98 6.89 -4.85 -5.80
N VAL A 99 6.86 -4.27 -4.60
CA VAL A 99 5.80 -3.38 -4.14
C VAL A 99 6.36 -1.97 -4.08
N THR A 100 5.69 -1.03 -4.74
CA THR A 100 6.16 0.36 -4.80
C THR A 100 5.77 1.12 -3.55
N ALA A 101 6.61 2.05 -3.09
CA ALA A 101 6.24 3.11 -2.16
C ALA A 101 6.66 4.47 -2.75
N MET A 102 5.68 5.34 -3.01
CA MET A 102 5.90 6.65 -3.64
C MET A 102 6.00 7.73 -2.58
N ASN A 103 7.22 8.18 -2.28
CA ASN A 103 7.48 9.09 -1.17
C ASN A 103 7.31 10.54 -1.63
N PHE A 104 6.17 11.15 -1.33
CA PHE A 104 5.91 12.54 -1.70
C PHE A 104 6.87 13.51 -0.98
N GLY A 105 7.08 13.31 0.33
CA GLY A 105 7.85 14.22 1.17
C GLY A 105 9.37 14.13 0.98
N SER A 106 9.84 13.21 0.13
CA SER A 106 11.24 13.09 -0.27
C SER A 106 11.25 12.61 -1.72
N PRO A 107 11.75 13.39 -2.71
CA PRO A 107 11.55 13.15 -4.14
C PRO A 107 12.21 11.86 -4.66
N ASN A 108 11.66 10.73 -4.25
CA ASN A 108 12.16 9.38 -4.46
C ASN A 108 11.01 8.36 -4.36
N CYS A 109 11.29 7.13 -4.76
CA CYS A 109 10.43 5.99 -4.49
C CYS A 109 11.27 4.79 -4.06
N SER A 110 10.61 3.76 -3.55
CA SER A 110 11.22 2.45 -3.34
C SER A 110 10.47 1.39 -4.13
N LEU A 111 11.22 0.46 -4.71
CA LEU A 111 10.70 -0.77 -5.31
C LEU A 111 11.13 -1.91 -4.39
N ILE A 112 10.22 -2.39 -3.55
CA ILE A 112 10.53 -3.30 -2.45
C ILE A 112 10.23 -4.72 -2.88
N PRO A 113 11.22 -5.60 -3.11
CA PRO A 113 10.96 -6.97 -3.50
C PRO A 113 10.28 -7.75 -2.38
N THR A 114 9.45 -8.70 -2.77
CA THR A 114 8.81 -9.66 -1.86
C THR A 114 9.43 -11.04 -2.03
N ASP A 115 9.28 -11.92 -1.02
CA ASP A 115 9.68 -13.32 -1.16
C ASP A 115 8.78 -13.99 -2.22
N PRO A 116 9.36 -14.61 -3.28
CA PRO A 116 8.57 -15.24 -4.34
C PRO A 116 7.65 -16.38 -3.86
N THR A 117 7.93 -16.95 -2.69
CA THR A 117 7.15 -18.03 -2.07
C THR A 117 6.21 -17.54 -0.97
N ASP A 118 6.46 -16.34 -0.41
CA ASP A 118 5.61 -15.68 0.58
C ASP A 118 5.55 -14.17 0.27
N PRO A 119 4.68 -13.72 -0.65
CA PRO A 119 4.62 -12.33 -1.08
C PRO A 119 4.22 -11.36 0.05
N ALA A 120 3.81 -11.86 1.21
CA ALA A 120 3.60 -11.04 2.40
C ALA A 120 4.90 -10.73 3.18
N ARG A 121 6.06 -11.23 2.74
CA ARG A 121 7.38 -10.97 3.35
C ARG A 121 8.23 -10.10 2.45
N PHE A 122 8.84 -9.06 3.03
CA PHE A 122 9.69 -8.14 2.28
C PHE A 122 11.16 -8.57 2.30
N ILE A 123 11.86 -8.37 1.18
CA ILE A 123 13.32 -8.48 1.11
C ILE A 123 13.92 -7.11 1.45
N ARG A 124 14.70 -7.04 2.54
CA ARG A 124 15.05 -5.77 3.21
C ARG A 124 16.17 -4.94 2.54
N ASP A 125 16.75 -5.42 1.44
CA ASP A 125 17.83 -4.73 0.70
C ASP A 125 17.27 -4.02 -0.55
N SER A 126 16.23 -3.22 -0.36
CA SER A 126 15.56 -2.51 -1.46
C SER A 126 16.24 -1.16 -1.74
N PRO A 127 16.60 -0.85 -3.00
CA PRO A 127 17.15 0.45 -3.34
C PRO A 127 16.06 1.53 -3.30
N VAL A 128 16.42 2.70 -2.80
CA VAL A 128 15.65 3.94 -2.98
C VAL A 128 16.09 4.59 -4.29
N VAL A 129 15.13 4.94 -5.13
CA VAL A 129 15.35 5.58 -6.43
C VAL A 129 14.97 7.06 -6.33
N THR A 130 15.96 7.94 -6.39
CA THR A 130 15.74 9.39 -6.38
C THR A 130 15.36 9.90 -7.76
N PHE A 131 14.35 10.76 -7.85
CA PHE A 131 14.00 11.44 -9.09
C PHE A 131 14.95 12.62 -9.35
N PRO A 132 15.74 12.61 -10.44
CA PRO A 132 16.72 13.66 -10.72
C PRO A 132 16.03 14.90 -11.30
N VAL A 133 15.50 15.74 -10.42
CA VAL A 133 14.72 16.94 -10.83
C VAL A 133 15.53 18.21 -11.00
N HIS A 134 16.86 18.14 -10.89
CA HIS A 134 17.80 19.24 -11.19
C HIS A 134 17.42 20.60 -10.56
N GLY A 135 16.90 20.56 -9.32
CA GLY A 135 16.48 21.75 -8.58
C GLY A 135 15.01 22.16 -8.77
N GLY A 136 14.25 21.44 -9.61
CA GLY A 136 12.80 21.53 -9.68
C GLY A 136 12.09 20.83 -8.51
N PRO A 137 10.77 21.11 -8.30
CA PRO A 137 9.97 20.34 -7.35
C PRO A 137 9.79 18.90 -7.84
N SER A 138 9.63 17.97 -6.91
CA SER A 138 9.18 16.61 -7.20
C SER A 138 8.50 16.01 -5.98
N ASN A 139 7.36 15.41 -6.30
CA ASN A 139 6.29 15.01 -5.43
C ASN A 139 5.67 13.75 -6.05
N PRO A 140 6.40 12.63 -6.12
CA PRO A 140 5.90 11.40 -6.72
C PRO A 140 4.70 10.89 -5.92
N HIS A 141 3.55 10.75 -6.57
CA HIS A 141 2.28 10.46 -5.90
C HIS A 141 1.66 9.12 -6.28
N MET A 142 2.09 8.50 -7.37
CA MET A 142 1.49 7.26 -7.85
C MET A 142 2.47 6.49 -8.74
N SER A 143 2.31 5.18 -8.81
CA SER A 143 3.01 4.32 -9.77
C SER A 143 2.00 3.53 -10.60
N LEU A 144 2.18 3.52 -11.93
CA LEU A 144 1.40 2.71 -12.84
C LEU A 144 2.33 1.92 -13.76
N GLU A 145 2.32 0.60 -13.63
CA GLU A 145 3.01 -0.27 -14.57
C GLU A 145 2.21 -0.41 -15.86
N TYR A 146 2.86 -0.19 -17.00
CA TYR A 146 2.26 -0.41 -18.31
C TYR A 146 3.34 -0.68 -19.36
N ASN A 147 3.21 -1.78 -20.10
CA ASN A 147 4.10 -2.18 -21.20
C ASN A 147 5.62 -2.16 -20.85
N GLY A 148 5.98 -2.58 -19.64
CA GLY A 148 7.38 -2.62 -19.20
C GLY A 148 7.93 -1.28 -18.70
N GLU A 149 7.07 -0.26 -18.58
CA GLU A 149 7.38 1.05 -18.01
C GLU A 149 6.61 1.24 -16.70
N VAL A 150 7.12 2.13 -15.83
CA VAL A 150 6.40 2.61 -14.65
C VAL A 150 6.18 4.12 -14.81
N PHE A 151 4.93 4.50 -15.03
CA PHE A 151 4.52 5.89 -15.07
C PHE A 151 4.41 6.41 -13.64
N VAL A 152 5.02 7.58 -13.39
CA VAL A 152 4.99 8.23 -12.08
C VAL A 152 4.36 9.62 -12.23
N PRO A 153 3.07 9.76 -11.92
CA PRO A 153 2.46 11.07 -11.72
C PRO A 153 3.14 11.81 -10.56
N ASP A 154 3.51 13.05 -10.85
CA ASP A 154 4.17 13.99 -9.93
C ASP A 154 3.28 15.25 -9.84
N LEU A 155 2.98 15.74 -8.63
CA LEU A 155 1.96 16.79 -8.37
C LEU A 155 2.55 18.13 -7.91
#